data_AF-A0A136HAA2-F1
#
_entry.id   AF-A0A136HAA2-F1
#
_cell.length_a   1.000
_cell.length_b   1.000
_cell.length_c   1.000
_cell.angle_alpha   90.00
_cell.angle_beta   90.00
_cell.angle_gamma   90.00
#
_symmetry.space_group_name_H-M   'P 1'
#
loop_
_entity.id
_entity.type
_entity.pdbx_description
1 polymer ?
#
loop_
_entity_poly.entity_id
_entity_poly.type
_entity_poly.pdbx_seq_one_letter_code
_entity_poly.pdbx_strand_id
1 'polypeptide(L)'
;MNRTLKLIIASAGLSVFSLLPMAAHADDSRYQCTYTHAIFTAPFMKTPGTRNCPESHCKYEILISGASGSINGVSGFNVEQSDSTVTLSRTAKDPIMGGMDTTTLTINKTDMSFEAVKTTTPSVVLTTRGNCS
;
A
#
# COMPACT_ATOMS: atom_id res chain seq x y z
N MET A 1 12.92 -2.19 82.36
CA MET A 1 12.77 -3.52 81.72
C MET A 1 11.46 -3.52 80.94
N ASN A 2 11.53 -3.43 79.61
CA ASN A 2 10.39 -3.70 78.73
C ASN A 2 10.93 -4.33 77.44
N ARG A 3 10.47 -5.56 77.16
CA ARG A 3 10.84 -6.40 76.01
C ARG A 3 9.85 -6.14 74.87
N THR A 4 10.36 -5.88 73.67
CA THR A 4 9.65 -5.87 72.38
C THR A 4 10.71 -6.07 71.29
N LEU A 5 10.50 -6.70 70.15
CA LEU A 5 9.56 -7.71 69.65
C LEU A 5 10.27 -8.15 68.34
N LYS A 6 10.45 -9.45 68.08
CA LYS A 6 11.00 -9.94 66.80
C LYS A 6 9.96 -9.75 65.70
N LEU A 7 10.34 -9.25 64.53
CA LEU A 7 9.72 -9.63 63.26
C LEU A 7 10.72 -9.35 62.11
N ILE A 8 11.28 -10.42 61.55
CA ILE A 8 12.04 -10.38 60.29
C ILE A 8 11.02 -10.59 59.19
N ILE A 9 10.74 -9.55 58.40
CA ILE A 9 9.88 -9.64 57.22
C ILE A 9 10.77 -10.11 56.06
N ALA A 10 10.63 -11.38 55.68
CA ALA A 10 11.15 -11.91 54.44
C ALA A 10 10.23 -11.45 53.30
N SER A 11 10.64 -10.41 52.57
CA SER A 11 9.98 -9.98 51.35
C SER A 11 10.37 -10.91 50.20
N ALA A 12 9.46 -11.82 49.85
CA ALA A 12 9.51 -12.56 48.60
C ALA A 12 9.34 -11.58 47.42
N GLY A 13 10.37 -11.48 46.58
CA GLY A 13 10.32 -10.70 45.35
C GLY A 13 9.34 -11.33 44.36
N LEU A 14 8.21 -10.65 44.14
CA LEU A 14 7.30 -10.95 43.04
C LEU A 14 7.79 -10.21 41.80
N SER A 15 8.56 -10.90 40.96
CA SER A 15 8.97 -10.41 39.65
C SER A 15 7.76 -10.36 38.72
N VAL A 16 7.09 -9.21 38.67
CA VAL A 16 6.04 -8.93 37.67
C VAL A 16 6.74 -8.76 36.31
N PHE A 17 6.83 -9.87 35.56
CA PHE A 17 7.18 -9.83 34.15
C PHE A 17 6.12 -9.01 33.41
N SER A 18 6.48 -7.75 33.14
CA SER A 18 5.71 -6.85 32.30
C SER A 18 5.87 -7.33 30.86
N LEU A 19 4.89 -8.13 30.39
CA LEU A 19 4.71 -8.42 28.97
C LEU A 19 4.26 -7.11 28.31
N LEU A 20 5.22 -6.27 27.94
CA LEU A 20 4.98 -5.12 27.09
C LEU A 20 4.48 -5.63 25.72
N PRO A 21 3.32 -5.18 25.24
CA PRO A 21 2.88 -5.50 23.90
C PRO A 21 3.91 -4.87 22.94
N MET A 22 4.58 -5.72 22.17
CA MET A 22 5.40 -5.27 21.05
C MET A 22 4.49 -4.48 20.12
N ALA A 23 4.67 -3.17 20.07
CA ALA A 23 4.13 -2.36 19.00
C ALA A 23 4.71 -2.93 17.70
N ALA A 24 3.87 -3.57 16.90
CA ALA A 24 4.20 -3.88 15.53
C ALA A 24 4.44 -2.55 14.83
N HIS A 25 5.70 -2.17 14.67
CA HIS A 25 6.08 -1.03 13.86
C HIS A 25 5.61 -1.35 12.44
N ALA A 26 4.66 -0.55 11.95
CA ALA A 26 4.27 -0.62 10.54
C ALA A 26 5.49 -0.18 9.74
N ASP A 27 6.19 -1.12 9.10
CA ASP A 27 7.32 -0.79 8.25
C ASP A 27 6.85 0.00 7.04
N ASP A 28 7.42 1.19 6.88
CA ASP A 28 7.19 2.01 5.70
C ASP A 28 7.90 1.36 4.51
N SER A 29 7.14 1.10 3.45
CA SER A 29 7.66 0.50 2.21
C SER A 29 7.59 1.50 1.06
N ARG A 30 8.63 1.52 0.22
CA ARG A 30 8.71 2.37 -0.97
C ARG A 30 9.02 1.53 -2.19
N TYR A 31 8.27 1.76 -3.27
CA TYR A 31 8.51 1.13 -4.57
C TYR A 31 8.62 2.20 -5.65
N GLN A 32 9.53 1.98 -6.61
CA GLN A 32 9.57 2.75 -7.86
C GLN A 32 9.29 1.82 -9.04
N CYS A 33 8.11 1.97 -9.65
CA CYS A 33 7.68 1.12 -10.76
C CYS A 33 7.76 1.87 -12.08
N THR A 34 8.27 1.22 -13.13
CA THR A 34 8.44 1.82 -14.46
C THR A 34 7.73 0.99 -15.53
N TYR A 35 7.14 1.67 -16.51
CA TYR A 35 6.44 1.02 -17.64
C TYR A 35 6.75 1.71 -18.97
N THR A 36 6.74 0.94 -20.05
CA THR A 36 7.11 1.41 -21.39
C THR A 36 5.89 1.72 -22.26
N HIS A 37 4.71 1.22 -21.90
CA HIS A 37 3.49 1.47 -22.63
C HIS A 37 2.27 1.38 -21.72
N ALA A 38 1.22 2.09 -22.11
CA ALA A 38 -0.09 2.03 -21.49
C ALA A 38 -1.11 1.60 -22.54
N ILE A 39 -1.96 0.65 -22.17
CA ILE A 39 -3.08 0.18 -22.98
C ILE A 39 -4.33 0.88 -22.48
N PHE A 40 -5.13 1.44 -23.39
CA PHE A 40 -6.40 2.04 -23.04
C PHE A 40 -7.53 1.46 -23.87
N THR A 41 -8.67 1.24 -23.23
CA THR A 41 -9.90 0.74 -23.86
C THR A 41 -11.07 1.62 -23.46
N ALA A 42 -12.04 1.72 -24.36
CA ALA A 42 -13.30 2.39 -24.09
C ALA A 42 -14.43 1.66 -24.85
N PRO A 43 -15.69 1.77 -24.40
CA PRO A 43 -16.80 1.00 -24.98
C PRO A 43 -17.04 1.24 -26.47
N PHE A 44 -16.65 2.41 -26.98
CA PHE A 44 -16.82 2.79 -28.39
C PHE A 44 -15.61 2.44 -29.28
N MET A 45 -14.56 1.85 -28.71
CA MET A 45 -13.36 1.44 -29.46
C MET A 45 -13.52 0.02 -30.01
N LYS A 46 -13.15 -0.19 -31.28
CA LYS A 46 -13.13 -1.53 -31.90
C LYS A 46 -11.97 -2.40 -31.39
N THR A 47 -10.84 -1.78 -31.07
CA THR A 47 -9.64 -2.43 -30.55
C THR A 47 -9.00 -1.54 -29.49
N PRO A 48 -8.27 -2.12 -28.51
CA PRO A 48 -7.49 -1.34 -27.55
C PRO A 48 -6.49 -0.42 -28.26
N GLY A 49 -6.30 0.78 -27.71
CA GLY A 49 -5.24 1.68 -28.11
C GLY A 49 -4.00 1.46 -27.23
N THR A 50 -2.82 1.73 -27.78
CA THR A 50 -1.56 1.69 -27.02
C THR A 50 -0.89 3.06 -27.11
N ARG A 51 -0.42 3.57 -25.97
CA ARG A 51 0.44 4.75 -25.90
C ARG A 51 1.80 4.32 -25.39
N ASN A 52 2.82 4.55 -26.19
CA ASN A 52 4.19 4.36 -25.76
C ASN A 52 4.58 5.48 -24.82
N CYS A 53 5.30 5.13 -23.76
CA CYS A 53 5.96 6.05 -22.88
C CYS A 53 7.43 6.17 -23.29
N PRO A 54 7.90 7.34 -23.73
CA PRO A 54 9.32 7.55 -23.96
C PRO A 54 10.10 7.30 -22.64
N GLU A 55 11.29 6.69 -22.78
CA GLU A 55 12.05 5.85 -21.83
C GLU A 55 12.47 6.44 -20.47
N SER A 56 11.77 7.44 -19.95
CA SER A 56 12.11 8.03 -18.63
C SER A 56 10.94 8.74 -17.93
N HIS A 57 9.76 8.80 -18.55
CA HIS A 57 8.66 9.63 -18.03
C HIS A 57 7.56 8.86 -17.32
N CYS A 58 7.53 7.53 -17.46
CA CYS A 58 6.41 6.72 -17.00
C CYS A 58 6.81 5.87 -15.81
N LYS A 59 6.56 6.45 -14.64
CA LYS A 59 6.83 5.84 -13.35
C LYS A 59 5.68 6.02 -12.37
N TYR A 60 5.59 5.06 -11.45
CA TYR A 60 4.83 5.16 -10.22
C TYR A 60 5.79 5.18 -9.03
N GLU A 61 5.72 6.25 -8.26
CA GLU A 61 6.36 6.36 -6.95
C GLU A 61 5.33 5.99 -5.90
N ILE A 62 5.57 4.86 -5.22
CA ILE A 62 4.62 4.27 -4.29
C ILE A 62 5.21 4.37 -2.88
N LEU A 63 4.40 4.87 -1.95
CA LEU A 63 4.72 4.94 -0.53
C LEU A 63 3.62 4.23 0.24
N ILE A 64 3.98 3.30 1.12
CA ILE A 64 3.07 2.52 1.95
C ILE A 64 3.47 2.70 3.40
N SER A 65 2.48 3.00 4.24
CA SER A 65 2.60 3.12 5.69
C SER A 65 1.46 2.32 6.31
N GLY A 66 1.75 1.08 6.71
CA GLY A 66 0.75 0.15 7.23
C GLY A 66 -0.34 -0.21 6.20
N ALA A 67 -1.59 0.05 6.55
CA ALA A 67 -2.77 -0.25 5.70
C ALA A 67 -3.12 0.87 4.70
N SER A 68 -2.29 1.92 4.60
CA SER A 68 -2.53 3.07 3.73
C SER A 68 -1.33 3.36 2.85
N GLY A 69 -1.58 3.93 1.67
CA GLY A 69 -0.53 4.27 0.73
C GLY A 69 -0.83 5.48 -0.15
N SER A 70 0.17 5.86 -0.93
CA SER A 70 0.09 6.89 -1.96
C SER A 70 0.82 6.47 -3.23
N ILE A 71 0.34 6.98 -4.37
CA ILE A 71 0.94 6.78 -5.68
C ILE A 71 1.15 8.16 -6.31
N ASN A 72 2.38 8.50 -6.70
CA ASN A 72 2.75 9.80 -7.28
C ASN A 72 2.22 11.00 -6.47
N GLY A 73 2.27 10.91 -5.14
CA GLY A 73 1.79 11.93 -4.22
C GLY A 73 0.26 11.95 -3.98
N VAL A 74 -0.51 11.13 -4.69
CA VAL A 74 -1.95 10.97 -4.45
C VAL A 74 -2.17 9.97 -3.32
N SER A 75 -2.71 10.43 -2.19
CA SER A 75 -2.96 9.62 -1.00
C SER A 75 -4.37 9.00 -0.96
N GLY A 76 -4.61 8.18 0.07
CA GLY A 76 -5.90 7.55 0.32
C GLY A 76 -6.09 6.22 -0.40
N PHE A 77 -5.00 5.56 -0.78
CA PHE A 77 -5.07 4.17 -1.25
C PHE A 77 -5.16 3.24 -0.04
N ASN A 78 -6.12 2.32 -0.07
CA ASN A 78 -6.15 1.18 0.82
C ASN A 78 -5.07 0.19 0.38
N VAL A 79 -4.34 -0.38 1.34
CA VAL A 79 -3.26 -1.32 1.05
C VAL A 79 -3.59 -2.69 1.65
N GLU A 80 -3.58 -3.69 0.78
CA GLU A 80 -3.66 -5.10 1.15
C GLU A 80 -2.33 -5.77 0.83
N GLN A 81 -1.74 -6.46 1.80
CA GLN A 81 -0.45 -7.11 1.63
C GLN A 81 -0.54 -8.58 1.98
N SER A 82 0.11 -9.40 1.15
CA SER A 82 0.42 -10.80 1.45
C SER A 82 1.94 -11.01 1.37
N ASP A 83 2.38 -12.24 1.60
CA ASP A 83 3.79 -12.62 1.44
C ASP A 83 4.28 -12.46 0.00
N SER A 84 3.38 -12.59 -0.99
CA SER A 84 3.71 -12.60 -2.42
C SER A 84 3.27 -11.35 -3.16
N THR A 85 2.37 -10.54 -2.60
CA THR A 85 1.74 -9.42 -3.31
C THR A 85 1.53 -8.19 -2.43
N VAL A 86 1.53 -7.04 -3.07
CA VAL A 86 1.00 -5.77 -2.53
C VAL A 86 -0.07 -5.28 -3.48
N THR A 87 -1.26 -4.98 -2.97
CA THR A 87 -2.35 -4.38 -3.74
C THR A 87 -2.71 -3.04 -3.12
N LEU A 88 -2.65 -1.98 -3.93
CA LEU A 88 -3.15 -0.65 -3.59
C LEU A 88 -4.44 -0.40 -4.35
N SER A 89 -5.51 0.00 -3.66
CA SER A 89 -6.79 0.33 -4.29
C SER A 89 -7.33 1.67 -3.81
N ARG A 90 -7.93 2.43 -4.72
CA ARG A 90 -8.60 3.71 -4.42
C ARG A 90 -9.77 3.93 -5.34
N THR A 91 -10.84 4.46 -4.78
CA THR A 91 -12.03 4.90 -5.51
C THR A 91 -12.29 6.37 -5.17
N ALA A 92 -12.38 7.24 -6.17
CA ALA A 92 -12.51 8.68 -5.99
C ALA A 92 -13.56 9.25 -6.95
N LYS A 93 -14.22 10.34 -6.60
CA LYS A 93 -15.18 10.99 -7.49
C LYS A 93 -14.44 11.70 -8.63
N ASP A 94 -14.88 11.50 -9.86
CA ASP A 94 -14.42 12.24 -11.03
C ASP A 94 -15.04 13.66 -10.99
N PRO A 95 -14.22 14.72 -10.83
CA PRO A 95 -14.72 16.08 -10.72
C PRO A 95 -15.24 16.66 -12.04
N ILE A 96 -14.90 16.05 -13.19
CA ILE A 96 -15.24 16.54 -14.52
C ILE A 96 -16.52 15.86 -15.02
N MET A 97 -16.55 14.53 -15.02
CA MET A 97 -17.63 13.75 -15.64
C MET A 97 -18.73 13.31 -14.65
N GLY A 98 -18.54 13.57 -13.35
CA GLY A 98 -19.57 13.31 -12.32
C GLY A 98 -19.75 11.85 -11.91
N GLY A 99 -18.78 10.98 -12.21
CA GLY A 99 -18.77 9.55 -11.86
C GLY A 99 -17.72 9.18 -10.81
N MET A 100 -17.32 7.90 -10.79
CA MET A 100 -16.24 7.40 -9.95
C MET A 100 -15.06 6.94 -10.82
N ASP A 101 -13.86 7.37 -10.42
CA ASP A 101 -12.59 6.82 -10.84
C ASP A 101 -12.20 5.69 -9.89
N THR A 102 -11.76 4.56 -10.42
CA THR A 102 -11.12 3.51 -9.63
C THR A 102 -9.68 3.34 -10.06
N THR A 103 -8.81 2.98 -9.12
CA THR A 103 -7.41 2.65 -9.40
C THR A 103 -7.03 1.46 -8.55
N THR A 104 -6.48 0.43 -9.19
CA THR A 104 -5.88 -0.73 -8.54
C THR A 104 -4.46 -0.88 -9.06
N LEU A 105 -3.48 -1.01 -8.18
CA LEU A 105 -2.10 -1.33 -8.53
C LEU A 105 -1.68 -2.56 -7.73
N THR A 106 -1.23 -3.60 -8.42
CA THR A 106 -0.74 -4.84 -7.83
C THR A 106 0.73 -5.00 -8.15
N ILE A 107 1.54 -5.24 -7.12
CA ILE A 107 2.97 -5.57 -7.22
C ILE A 107 3.15 -7.02 -6.77
N ASN A 108 3.82 -7.83 -7.57
CA ASN A 108 4.29 -9.15 -7.15
C ASN A 108 5.66 -8.97 -6.47
N LYS A 109 5.76 -9.34 -5.20
CA LYS A 109 6.99 -9.19 -4.40
C LYS A 109 8.11 -10.15 -4.82
N THR A 110 7.78 -11.19 -5.58
CA THR A 110 8.73 -12.26 -5.95
C THR A 110 9.61 -11.83 -7.13
N ASP A 111 8.99 -11.25 -8.15
CA ASP A 111 9.67 -10.84 -9.39
C ASP A 111 9.63 -9.32 -9.61
N MET A 112 9.02 -8.59 -8.68
CA MET A 112 8.81 -7.13 -8.72
C MET A 112 8.02 -6.66 -9.94
N SER A 113 7.31 -7.55 -10.63
CA SER A 113 6.39 -7.15 -11.70
C SER A 113 5.18 -6.42 -11.12
N PHE A 114 4.60 -5.50 -11.90
CA PHE A 114 3.36 -4.83 -11.51
C PHE A 114 2.36 -4.73 -12.65
N GLU A 115 1.09 -4.61 -12.25
CA GLU A 115 0.00 -4.17 -13.11
C GLU A 115 -0.77 -3.06 -12.40
N ALA A 116 -1.05 -1.96 -13.10
CA ALA A 116 -1.95 -0.93 -12.62
C ALA A 116 -3.12 -0.76 -13.59
N VAL A 117 -4.33 -0.78 -13.05
CA VAL A 117 -5.59 -0.59 -13.77
C VAL A 117 -6.29 0.63 -13.20
N LYS A 118 -6.50 1.64 -14.04
CA LYS A 118 -7.36 2.79 -13.72
C LYS A 118 -8.63 2.70 -14.56
N THR A 119 -9.77 2.95 -13.94
CA THR A 119 -11.03 3.15 -14.68
C THR A 119 -11.57 4.55 -14.43
N THR A 120 -12.14 5.15 -15.47
CA THR A 120 -12.78 6.47 -15.42
C THR A 120 -14.14 6.40 -16.11
N THR A 121 -15.12 7.11 -15.57
CA THR A 121 -16.47 7.16 -16.14
C THR A 121 -16.47 7.90 -17.50
N PRO A 122 -17.12 7.39 -18.56
CA PRO A 122 -18.08 6.28 -18.61
C PRO A 122 -17.45 4.95 -19.10
N SER A 123 -16.50 4.39 -18.34
CA SER A 123 -15.87 3.07 -18.57
C SER A 123 -14.64 3.07 -19.49
N VAL A 124 -13.85 4.14 -19.47
CA VAL A 124 -12.49 4.10 -20.01
C VAL A 124 -11.60 3.33 -19.03
N VAL A 125 -10.86 2.34 -19.52
CA VAL A 125 -9.89 1.58 -18.72
C VAL A 125 -8.50 1.87 -19.25
N LEU A 126 -7.56 2.15 -18.35
CA LEU A 126 -6.15 2.32 -18.61
C LEU A 126 -5.39 1.24 -17.85
N THR A 127 -4.62 0.43 -18.55
CA THR A 127 -3.78 -0.62 -17.98
C THR A 127 -2.32 -0.33 -18.29
N THR A 128 -1.47 -0.42 -17.27
CA THR A 128 -0.02 -0.32 -17.40
C THR A 128 0.62 -1.53 -16.73
N ARG A 129 1.73 -1.99 -17.29
CA ARG A 129 2.50 -3.11 -16.77
C ARG A 129 3.98 -2.81 -16.88
N GLY A 130 4.75 -3.34 -15.94
CA GLY A 130 6.19 -3.19 -15.93
C GLY A 130 6.80 -3.77 -14.68
N ASN A 131 7.90 -3.18 -14.22
CA ASN A 131 8.65 -3.69 -13.07
C ASN A 131 8.95 -2.59 -12.08
N CYS A 132 9.06 -2.98 -10.81
CA CYS A 132 9.42 -2.15 -9.69
C CYS A 132 10.83 -2.43 -9.20
N SER A 133 11.41 -1.44 -8.51
CA SER A 133 12.63 -1.54 -7.72
C SER A 133 12.40 -1.02 -6.31
#